data_AF-A0A533UDW9-F1
#
_entry.id   AF-A0A533UDW9-F1
#
_cell.length_a   1.000
_cell.length_b   1.000
_cell.length_c   1.000
_cell.angle_alpha   90.00
_cell.angle_beta   90.00
_cell.angle_gamma   90.00
#
_symmetry.space_group_name_H-M   'P 1'
#
loop_
_entity.id
_entity.type
_entity.pdbx_description
1 polymer ?
#
loop_
_entity_poly.entity_id
_entity_poly.type
_entity_poly.pdbx_seq_one_letter_code
_entity_poly.pdbx_strand_id
1 'polypeptide(L)' 'KNLLAFAKQVGITDSDFNSCMSVARYTSIIKGSVTDAQTLGLTGTPDFFIIGPDNSVTKIVGAQPYEVFDEIFKSKLKT' A
#
# COMPACT_ATOMS: atom_id res chain seq x y z
N LYS A 1 11.25 3.22 18.06
CA LYS A 1 11.57 2.00 18.85
C LYS A 1 11.08 0.72 18.16
N ASN A 2 9.82 0.67 17.70
CA ASN A 2 9.28 -0.55 17.06
C ASN A 2 9.91 -0.87 15.70
N LEU A 3 10.23 0.13 14.87
CA LEU A 3 10.77 -0.11 13.52
C LEU A 3 12.15 -0.80 13.52
N LEU A 4 13.05 -0.43 14.43
CA LEU A 4 14.35 -1.10 14.60
C LEU A 4 14.18 -2.57 15.03
N ALA A 5 13.20 -2.86 15.89
CA ALA A 5 12.90 -4.23 16.28
C ALA A 5 12.39 -5.07 15.11
N PHE A 6 11.51 -4.51 14.26
CA PHE A 6 11.06 -5.19 13.04
C PHE A 6 12.20 -5.38 12.04
N ALA A 7 13.07 -4.38 11.85
CA ALA A 7 14.24 -4.47 10.99
C ALA A 7 15.14 -5.65 11.41
N LYS A 8 15.40 -5.79 12.71
CA LYS A 8 16.16 -6.93 13.25
C LYS A 8 15.49 -8.27 13.02
N GLN A 9 14.16 -8.35 13.15
CA GLN A 9 13.40 -9.59 12.89
C GLN A 9 13.53 -10.07 11.44
N VAL A 10 13.69 -9.15 10.49
CA VAL A 10 13.90 -9.48 9.06
C VAL A 10 15.39 -9.49 8.66
N GLY A 11 16.31 -9.49 9.63
CA GLY A 11 17.75 -9.62 9.39
C GLY A 11 18.47 -8.35 8.92
N ILE A 12 17.86 -7.17 9.06
CA ILE A 12 18.50 -5.88 8.75
C ILE A 12 19.28 -5.41 9.98
N THR A 13 20.53 -4.97 9.79
CA THR A 13 21.35 -4.45 10.88
C THR A 13 20.89 -3.06 11.31
N ASP A 14 21.12 -2.71 12.58
CA ASP A 14 20.82 -1.37 13.11
C ASP A 14 21.53 -0.27 12.29
N SER A 15 22.75 -0.53 11.81
CA SER A 15 23.53 0.43 11.03
C SER A 15 22.89 0.68 9.65
N ASP A 16 22.53 -0.38 8.93
CA ASP A 16 21.91 -0.28 7.61
C ASP A 16 20.55 0.42 7.71
N PHE A 17 19.74 0.04 8.71
CA PHE A 17 18.44 0.65 8.93
C PHE A 17 18.57 2.14 9.25
N ASN A 18 19.44 2.52 10.18
CA ASN A 18 19.63 3.92 10.56
C ASN A 18 20.17 4.77 9.41
N SER A 19 21.13 4.24 8.65
CA SER A 19 21.64 4.92 7.46
C SER A 19 20.52 5.16 6.45
N CYS A 20 19.75 4.12 6.11
CA CYS A 20 18.62 4.23 5.19
C CYS A 20 17.59 5.28 5.62
N MET A 21 17.21 5.28 6.90
CA MET A 21 16.24 6.23 7.43
C MET A 21 16.76 7.67 7.48
N SER A 22 18.05 7.87 7.78
CA SER A 22 18.67 9.20 7.90
C SER A 22 18.76 9.95 6.57
N VAL A 23 18.95 9.23 5.46
CA VAL A 23 19.07 9.83 4.12
C VAL A 23 17.72 10.36 3.63
N ALA A 24 16.61 9.91 4.22
CA ALA A 24 15.26 10.39 3.92
C ALA A 24 14.91 10.35 2.42
N ARG A 25 15.56 9.46 1.65
CA ARG A 25 15.55 9.38 0.18
C ARG A 25 14.15 9.41 -0.43
N TYR A 26 13.18 8.77 0.23
CA TYR A 26 11.82 8.59 -0.29
C TYR A 26 10.80 9.60 0.25
N THR A 27 11.23 10.61 1.02
CA THR A 27 10.29 11.58 1.62
C THR A 27 9.46 12.32 0.57
N SER A 28 10.09 12.71 -0.54
CA SER A 28 9.38 13.43 -1.62
C SER A 28 8.33 12.55 -2.28
N ILE A 29 8.67 11.30 -2.63
CA ILE A 29 7.73 10.39 -3.27
C ILE A 29 6.58 10.00 -2.33
N ILE A 30 6.84 9.81 -1.03
CA ILE A 30 5.80 9.56 -0.03
C ILE A 30 4.81 10.72 0.03
N LYS A 31 5.30 11.97 0.07
CA LYS A 31 4.43 13.16 0.06
C LYS A 31 3.62 13.26 -1.23
N GLY A 32 4.27 13.01 -2.37
CA GLY A 32 3.61 12.96 -3.68
C GLY A 32 2.45 11.94 -3.70
N SER A 33 2.69 10.71 -3.24
CA SER A 33 1.65 9.68 -3.19
C SER A 33 0.49 10.03 -2.25
N VAL A 34 0.73 10.76 -1.15
CA VAL A 34 -0.35 11.28 -0.29
C VAL A 34 -1.19 12.32 -1.03
N THR A 35 -0.55 13.23 -1.78
CA THR A 35 -1.26 14.19 -2.63
C THR A 35 -2.06 13.49 -3.72
N ASP A 36 -1.50 12.49 -4.39
CA ASP A 36 -2.21 11.71 -5.42
C ASP A 36 -3.46 11.05 -4.84
N ALA A 37 -3.37 10.45 -3.64
CA ALA A 37 -4.51 9.85 -2.95
C ALA A 37 -5.61 10.89 -2.67
N GLN A 38 -5.24 12.09 -2.22
CA GLN A 38 -6.18 13.19 -1.99
C GLN A 38 -6.85 13.64 -3.31
N THR A 39 -6.08 13.77 -4.39
CA THR A 39 -6.60 14.12 -5.72
C THR A 39 -7.56 13.07 -6.26
N LEU A 40 -7.32 11.79 -5.96
CA LEU A 40 -8.21 10.67 -6.27
C LEU A 40 -9.44 10.58 -5.33
N GLY A 41 -9.57 11.50 -4.38
CA GLY A 41 -10.72 11.58 -3.47
C GLY A 41 -10.72 10.52 -2.37
N LEU A 42 -9.55 9.96 -2.01
CA LEU A 42 -9.44 9.05 -0.86
C LEU A 42 -9.49 9.87 0.43
N THR A 43 -10.46 9.56 1.28
CA THR A 43 -10.71 10.29 2.54
C THR A 43 -10.32 9.50 3.79
N GLY A 44 -9.96 8.23 3.63
CA GLY A 44 -9.60 7.34 4.73
C GLY A 44 -8.90 6.08 4.26
N THR A 45 -8.46 5.27 5.22
CA THR A 45 -7.79 4.00 4.96
C THR A 45 -8.43 2.86 5.78
N PRO A 46 -8.37 1.61 5.30
CA PRO A 46 -7.84 1.22 4.00
C PRO A 46 -8.81 1.57 2.85
N ASP A 47 -8.25 1.76 1.66
CA ASP A 47 -8.97 1.90 0.40
C ASP A 47 -8.14 1.14 -0.64
N PHE A 48 -8.79 0.46 -1.58
CA PHE A 48 -8.13 -0.45 -2.52
C PHE A 48 -8.55 -0.18 -3.95
N PHE A 49 -7.61 -0.32 -4.87
CA PHE A 49 -7.86 -0.37 -6.31
C PHE A 49 -7.48 -1.76 -6.80
N ILE A 50 -8.44 -2.49 -7.33
CA ILE A 50 -8.23 -3.79 -7.98
C ILE A 50 -8.10 -3.54 -9.49
N ILE A 51 -6.92 -3.80 -10.03
CA ILE A 51 -6.61 -3.66 -11.46
C ILE A 51 -6.69 -5.05 -12.10
N GLY A 52 -7.64 -5.25 -13.01
CA GLY A 52 -7.85 -6.50 -13.73
C GLY A 52 -6.90 -6.68 -14.92
N PRO A 53 -6.82 -7.90 -15.50
CA PRO A 53 -5.96 -8.18 -16.66
C PRO A 53 -6.30 -7.36 -17.92
N ASP A 54 -7.54 -6.88 -18.02
CA ASP A 54 -8.06 -6.01 -19.09
C ASP A 54 -7.83 -4.51 -18.82
N ASN A 55 -7.03 -4.18 -17.80
CA ASN A 55 -6.84 -2.83 -17.24
C ASN A 55 -8.13 -2.20 -16.66
N SER A 56 -9.19 -2.98 -16.43
CA SER A 56 -10.35 -2.47 -15.70
C SER A 56 -9.99 -2.22 -14.23
N VAL A 57 -10.46 -1.09 -13.69
CA VAL A 57 -10.20 -0.69 -12.31
C VAL A 57 -11.48 -0.76 -11.49
N THR A 58 -11.44 -1.49 -10.38
CA THR A 58 -12.54 -1.55 -9.40
C THR A 58 -12.04 -1.03 -8.06
N LYS A 59 -12.72 -0.01 -7.51
CA LYS A 59 -12.39 0.58 -6.21
C LYS A 59 -13.17 -0.11 -5.08
N ILE A 60 -12.50 -0.38 -3.96
CA ILE A 60 -13.10 -0.90 -2.73
C ILE A 60 -12.79 0.08 -1.59
N VAL A 61 -13.84 0.70 -1.06
CA VAL A 61 -13.72 1.74 -0.02
C VAL A 61 -13.81 1.11 1.37
N GLY A 62 -12.85 1.45 2.23
CA GLY A 62 -12.85 1.03 3.63
C GLY A 62 -12.39 -0.42 3.83
N ALA A 63 -12.35 -0.81 5.10
CA ALA A 63 -12.15 -2.21 5.46
C ALA A 63 -13.38 -3.01 5.02
N GLN A 64 -13.16 -4.02 4.18
CA GLN A 64 -14.20 -4.92 3.71
C GLN A 64 -13.89 -6.37 4.09
N PRO A 65 -14.91 -7.24 4.23
CA PRO A 65 -14.72 -8.67 4.44
C PRO A 65 -14.01 -9.34 3.26
N TYR A 66 -13.43 -10.51 3.51
CA TYR A 66 -12.73 -11.32 2.52
C TYR A 66 -13.60 -11.62 1.29
N GLU A 67 -14.88 -11.88 1.49
CA GLU A 67 -15.84 -12.29 0.46
C GLU A 67 -15.99 -11.23 -0.64
N VAL A 68 -15.89 -9.95 -0.29
CA VAL A 68 -15.95 -8.83 -1.27
C VAL A 68 -14.77 -8.91 -2.23
N PHE A 69 -13.57 -9.18 -1.73
CA PHE A 69 -12.38 -9.32 -2.56
C PHE A 69 -12.45 -10.57 -3.44
N ASP A 70 -12.87 -11.70 -2.87
CA ASP A 70 -12.99 -12.98 -3.59
C ASP A 70 -13.99 -12.89 -4.75
N GLU A 71 -15.16 -12.26 -4.54
CA GLU A 71 -16.14 -12.03 -5.60
C GLU A 71 -15.58 -11.16 -6.73
N ILE A 72 -14.90 -10.05 -6.38
CA ILE A 72 -14.29 -9.16 -7.38
C ILE A 72 -13.22 -9.91 -8.16
N PHE A 73 -12.32 -10.64 -7.51
CA PHE A 73 -11.29 -11.41 -8.21
C PHE A 73 -11.89 -12.47 -9.14
N LYS A 74 -12.89 -13.22 -8.69
CA LYS A 74 -13.63 -14.17 -9.53
C LYS A 74 -14.30 -13.47 -10.71
N SER A 75 -14.81 -12.26 -10.55
CA SER A 75 -15.40 -11.48 -11.66
C SER A 75 -14.35 -11.04 -12.69
N LYS A 76 -13.14 -10.67 -12.25
CA LYS A 76 -12.05 -10.16 -13.10
C LYS A 76 -11.24 -11.24 -13.79
N LEU A 77 -11.26 -12.47 -13.28
CA LEU A 77 -10.50 -13.60 -13.81
C LEU A 77 -11.34 -14.57 -14.64
N LYS A 78 -12.67 -14.40 -14.69
CA LYS A 78 -13.53 -15.18 -15.58
C LYS A 78 -13.18 -14.84 -17.03
N THR A 79 -12.70 -15.85 -17.74
CA THR A 79 -12.46 -15.84 -19.19
C THR A 79 -13.76 -16.14 -19.93
#